data_AF-A0A351EKF8-F1
#
_entry.id   AF-A0A351EKF8-F1
#
_cell.length_a   1.000
_cell.length_b   1.000
_cell.length_c   1.000
_cell.angle_alpha   90.00
_cell.angle_beta   90.00
_cell.angle_gamma   90.00
#
_symmetry.space_group_name_H-M   'P 1'
#
loop_
_entity.id
_entity.type
_entity.pdbx_description
1 polymer ?
#
loop_
_entity_poly.entity_id
_entity_poly.type
_entity_poly.pdbx_seq_one_letter_code
_entity_poly.pdbx_strand_id
1 'polypeptide(L)'
;SIVFIGAEARQTLQHSRTQFGHGLTDRLYDRYFAISRDPTFSQFLVKDWSSGELSSEENFRALNLLGADLIDLFDTYDAWKEGLVGRVHVDMRMQLIKLGAFLSPVGRSTWDHWKITRDEEFQIWFETEVYGSPLSPDA
;
A
#
# COMPACT_ATOMS: atom_id res chain seq x y z
N SER A 1 4.13 -37.28 19.51
CA SER A 1 4.06 -37.92 18.18
C SER A 1 4.13 -36.87 17.09
N ILE A 2 4.90 -37.11 16.01
CA ILE A 2 5.13 -36.16 14.90
C ILE A 2 3.82 -35.66 14.26
N VAL A 3 2.80 -36.52 14.18
CA VAL A 3 1.47 -36.18 13.63
C VAL A 3 0.77 -35.06 14.41
N PHE A 4 0.89 -35.06 15.74
CA PHE A 4 0.27 -34.04 16.60
C PHE A 4 0.96 -32.68 16.43
N ILE A 5 2.29 -32.67 16.36
CA ILE A 5 3.10 -31.46 16.12
C ILE A 5 2.77 -30.87 14.73
N GLY A 6 2.61 -31.71 13.71
CA GLY A 6 2.20 -31.25 12.37
C GLY A 6 0.80 -30.65 12.33
N ALA A 7 -0.14 -31.20 13.11
CA ALA A 7 -1.50 -30.65 13.22
C ALA A 7 -1.52 -29.30 13.94
N GLU A 8 -0.79 -29.16 15.06
CA GLU A 8 -0.65 -27.89 15.78
C GLU A 8 0.02 -26.81 14.92
N ALA A 9 1.12 -27.15 14.21
CA ALA A 9 1.78 -26.22 13.31
C ALA A 9 0.85 -25.71 12.19
N ARG A 10 0.01 -26.59 11.63
CA ARG A 10 -0.99 -26.21 10.62
C ARG A 10 -2.07 -25.30 11.19
N GLN A 11 -2.55 -25.58 12.40
CA GLN A 11 -3.56 -24.76 13.08
C GLN A 11 -3.00 -23.37 13.43
N THR A 12 -1.78 -23.28 13.95
CA THR A 12 -1.10 -22.00 14.24
C THR A 12 -0.90 -21.17 12.98
N LEU A 13 -0.47 -21.79 11.87
CA LEU A 13 -0.39 -21.10 10.58
C LEU A 13 -1.77 -20.59 10.13
N GLN A 14 -2.82 -21.39 10.25
CA GLN A 14 -4.18 -20.98 9.87
C GLN A 14 -4.68 -19.80 10.72
N HIS A 15 -4.43 -19.81 12.04
CA HIS A 15 -4.78 -18.68 12.91
C HIS A 15 -3.99 -17.42 12.56
N SER A 16 -2.68 -17.55 12.35
CA SER A 16 -1.83 -16.42 11.94
C SER A 16 -2.33 -15.77 10.65
N ARG A 17 -2.62 -16.57 9.61
CA ARG A 17 -3.17 -16.09 8.34
C ARG A 17 -4.48 -15.32 8.53
N THR A 18 -5.40 -15.86 9.32
CA THR A 18 -6.68 -15.21 9.62
C THR A 18 -6.48 -13.89 10.36
N GLN A 19 -5.61 -13.86 11.37
CA GLN A 19 -5.35 -12.66 12.18
C GLN A 19 -4.67 -11.56 11.35
N PHE A 20 -3.71 -11.91 10.49
CA PHE A 20 -3.12 -10.98 9.52
C PHE A 20 -4.16 -10.44 8.54
N GLY A 21 -4.97 -11.32 7.94
CA GLY A 21 -6.03 -10.92 7.01
C GLY A 21 -7.06 -9.97 7.64
N HIS A 22 -7.45 -10.21 8.90
CA HIS A 22 -8.31 -9.31 9.66
C HIS A 22 -7.65 -7.95 9.88
N GLY A 23 -6.41 -7.91 10.39
CA GLY A 23 -5.69 -6.64 10.60
C GLY A 23 -5.55 -5.81 9.33
N LEU A 24 -5.29 -6.46 8.18
CA LEU A 24 -5.23 -5.80 6.87
C LEU A 24 -6.57 -5.20 6.44
N THR A 25 -7.67 -5.83 6.81
CA THR A 25 -9.02 -5.38 6.48
C THR A 25 -9.45 -4.23 7.40
N ASP A 26 -9.15 -4.33 8.70
CA ASP A 26 -9.45 -3.30 9.69
C ASP A 26 -8.76 -1.97 9.35
N ARG A 27 -7.49 -2.00 8.93
CA ARG A 27 -6.78 -0.78 8.46
C ARG A 27 -7.48 -0.09 7.29
N LEU A 28 -8.02 -0.87 6.34
CA LEU A 28 -8.76 -0.32 5.21
C LEU A 28 -10.09 0.28 5.67
N TYR A 29 -10.83 -0.39 6.57
CA TYR A 29 -12.05 0.17 7.14
C TYR A 29 -11.80 1.46 7.90
N ASP A 30 -10.78 1.51 8.76
CA ASP A 30 -10.42 2.71 9.50
C ASP A 30 -10.12 3.88 8.57
N ARG A 31 -9.41 3.63 7.45
CA ARG A 31 -9.17 4.65 6.43
C ARG A 31 -10.46 5.15 5.79
N TYR A 32 -11.35 4.26 5.33
CA TYR A 32 -12.62 4.68 4.74
C TYR A 32 -13.51 5.42 5.75
N PHE A 33 -13.51 5.01 7.01
CA PHE A 33 -14.23 5.70 8.08
C PHE A 33 -13.60 7.05 8.44
N ALA A 34 -12.28 7.20 8.36
CA ALA A 34 -11.63 8.50 8.54
C ALA A 34 -12.04 9.46 7.42
N ILE A 35 -11.98 9.02 6.16
CA ILE A 35 -12.35 9.83 4.99
C ILE A 35 -13.82 10.27 5.06
N SER A 36 -14.72 9.37 5.43
CA SER A 36 -16.16 9.67 5.49
C SER A 36 -16.56 10.55 6.68
N ARG A 37 -15.79 10.56 7.78
CA ARG A 37 -16.13 11.30 9.01
C ARG A 37 -15.40 12.62 9.16
N ASP A 38 -14.27 12.81 8.48
CA ASP A 38 -13.48 14.05 8.52
C ASP A 38 -13.63 14.83 7.20
N PRO A 39 -14.45 15.91 7.19
CA PRO A 39 -14.63 16.74 6.01
C PRO A 39 -13.34 17.41 5.54
N THR A 40 -12.42 17.76 6.44
CA THR A 40 -11.15 18.41 6.10
C THR A 40 -10.24 17.42 5.41
N PHE A 41 -10.21 16.18 5.87
CA PHE A 41 -9.44 15.12 5.23
C PHE A 41 -10.02 14.77 3.86
N SER A 42 -11.35 14.63 3.76
CA SER A 42 -12.03 14.39 2.48
C SER A 42 -11.75 15.51 1.46
N GLN A 43 -11.87 16.78 1.88
CA GLN A 43 -11.56 17.93 1.02
C GLN A 43 -10.12 17.93 0.51
N PHE A 44 -9.16 17.53 1.36
CA PHE A 44 -7.77 17.38 0.97
C PHE A 44 -7.58 16.28 -0.10
N LEU A 45 -8.25 15.13 0.05
CA LEU A 45 -8.12 14.00 -0.87
C LEU A 45 -8.71 14.25 -2.25
N VAL A 46 -9.75 15.09 -2.36
CA VAL A 46 -10.39 15.40 -3.66
C VAL A 46 -9.70 16.52 -4.42
N LYS A 47 -8.67 17.16 -3.85
CA LYS A 47 -7.88 18.16 -4.57
C LYS A 47 -7.17 17.53 -5.77
N ASP A 48 -6.98 18.32 -6.82
CA ASP A 48 -6.10 17.91 -7.91
C ASP A 48 -4.65 18.01 -7.45
N TRP A 49 -4.02 16.87 -7.20
CA TRP A 49 -2.63 16.83 -6.77
C TRP A 49 -1.65 16.99 -7.95
N SER A 50 -2.14 16.93 -9.19
CA SER A 50 -1.31 17.07 -10.40
C SER A 50 -1.03 18.52 -10.77
N SER A 51 -1.87 19.47 -10.35
CA SER A 51 -1.76 20.89 -10.70
C SER A 51 -0.57 21.60 -10.05
N GLY A 52 0.06 21.00 -9.03
CA GLY A 52 1.14 21.62 -8.27
C GLY A 52 0.68 22.70 -7.29
N GLU A 53 -0.62 22.88 -7.09
CA GLU A 53 -1.20 23.92 -6.22
C GLU A 53 -1.29 23.51 -4.74
N LEU A 54 -0.73 22.37 -4.34
CA LEU A 54 -0.67 21.97 -2.94
C LEU A 54 0.23 22.93 -2.15
N SER A 55 -0.27 23.44 -1.03
CA SER A 55 0.55 24.19 -0.09
C SER A 55 1.66 23.31 0.52
N SER A 56 2.65 23.91 1.18
CA SER A 56 3.71 23.14 1.86
C SER A 56 3.15 22.17 2.91
N GLU A 57 2.12 22.58 3.64
CA GLU A 57 1.43 21.72 4.61
C GLU A 57 0.76 20.54 3.91
N GLU A 58 0.05 20.79 2.82
CA GLU A 58 -0.66 19.75 2.07
C GLU A 58 0.29 18.78 1.37
N ASN A 59 1.41 19.27 0.85
CA ASN A 59 2.49 18.41 0.33
C ASN A 59 3.04 17.50 1.42
N PHE A 60 3.26 18.03 2.63
CA PHE A 60 3.71 17.22 3.76
C PHE A 60 2.66 16.16 4.15
N ARG A 61 1.38 16.54 4.17
CA ARG A 61 0.26 15.59 4.43
C ARG A 61 0.16 14.52 3.35
N ALA A 62 0.30 14.88 2.08
CA ALA A 62 0.30 13.95 0.96
C ALA A 62 1.47 12.96 1.06
N LEU A 63 2.69 13.46 1.32
CA LEU A 63 3.86 12.61 1.49
C LEU A 63 3.68 11.59 2.63
N ASN A 64 3.14 12.00 3.78
CA ASN A 64 2.89 11.10 4.90
C ASN A 64 1.82 10.05 4.57
N LEU A 65 0.73 10.47 3.91
CA LEU A 65 -0.33 9.55 3.50
C LEU A 65 0.17 8.52 2.48
N LEU A 66 0.86 8.96 1.44
CA LEU A 66 1.40 8.08 0.41
C LEU A 66 2.51 7.17 0.94
N GLY A 67 3.32 7.67 1.89
CA GLY A 67 4.29 6.83 2.61
C GLY A 67 3.60 5.71 3.40
N ALA A 68 2.53 6.02 4.13
CA ALA A 68 1.75 5.00 4.84
C ALA A 68 1.13 3.97 3.88
N ASP A 69 0.65 4.40 2.72
CA ASP A 69 0.09 3.52 1.68
C ASP A 69 1.14 2.57 1.11
N LEU A 70 2.35 3.08 0.86
CA LEU A 70 3.47 2.25 0.40
C LEU A 70 3.88 1.23 1.45
N ILE A 71 4.07 1.64 2.70
CA ILE A 71 4.43 0.72 3.79
C ILE A 71 3.39 -0.40 3.92
N ASP A 72 2.09 -0.05 3.93
CA ASP A 72 1.02 -1.05 3.99
C ASP A 72 1.00 -1.98 2.78
N LEU A 73 1.33 -1.47 1.58
CA LEU A 73 1.48 -2.30 0.38
C LEU A 73 2.70 -3.23 0.47
N PHE A 74 3.85 -2.72 0.94
CA PHE A 74 5.09 -3.49 1.07
C PHE A 74 4.89 -4.69 2.00
N ASP A 75 4.38 -4.43 3.21
CA ASP A 75 4.11 -5.48 4.19
C ASP A 75 3.14 -6.53 3.64
N THR A 76 2.14 -6.09 2.89
CA THR A 76 1.12 -6.99 2.32
C THR A 76 1.65 -7.80 1.15
N TYR A 77 2.50 -7.20 0.31
CA TYR A 77 3.16 -7.89 -0.79
C TYR A 77 4.10 -8.98 -0.29
N ASP A 78 4.90 -8.67 0.73
CA ASP A 78 5.83 -9.62 1.34
C ASP A 78 5.06 -10.77 2.01
N ALA A 79 4.01 -10.45 2.78
CA ALA A 79 3.12 -11.46 3.36
C ALA A 79 2.44 -12.32 2.28
N TRP A 80 2.10 -11.78 1.12
CA TRP A 80 1.55 -12.56 0.00
C TRP A 80 2.60 -13.50 -0.62
N LYS A 81 3.82 -13.01 -0.85
CA LYS A 81 4.94 -13.82 -1.37
C LYS A 81 5.31 -14.96 -0.43
N GLU A 82 5.17 -14.75 0.87
CA GLU A 82 5.34 -15.78 1.91
C GLU A 82 4.12 -16.72 2.06
N GLY A 83 3.02 -16.45 1.35
CA GLY A 83 1.80 -17.24 1.42
C GLY A 83 1.04 -17.09 2.75
N LEU A 84 1.24 -15.98 3.45
CA LEU A 84 0.52 -15.63 4.68
C LEU A 84 -0.84 -15.01 4.38
N VAL A 85 -0.99 -14.33 3.25
CA VAL A 85 -2.25 -13.71 2.82
C VAL A 85 -2.56 -14.00 1.36
N GLY A 86 -3.84 -13.86 0.99
CA GLY A 86 -4.27 -13.98 -0.39
C GLY A 86 -3.91 -12.74 -1.22
N ARG A 87 -3.70 -12.92 -2.53
CA ARG A 87 -3.41 -11.84 -3.49
C ARG A 87 -4.44 -10.71 -3.46
N VAL A 88 -5.69 -11.03 -3.12
CA VAL A 88 -6.78 -10.05 -2.94
C VAL A 88 -6.40 -8.88 -2.03
N HIS A 89 -5.59 -9.12 -0.99
CA HIS A 89 -5.16 -8.05 -0.08
C HIS A 89 -4.17 -7.08 -0.73
N VAL A 90 -3.31 -7.57 -1.61
CA VAL A 90 -2.40 -6.77 -2.45
C VAL A 90 -3.23 -5.99 -3.48
N ASP A 91 -4.13 -6.69 -4.17
CA ASP A 91 -4.97 -6.09 -5.22
C ASP A 91 -5.82 -4.93 -4.67
N MET A 92 -6.42 -5.07 -3.48
CA MET A 92 -7.19 -4.00 -2.83
C MET A 92 -6.36 -2.74 -2.56
N ARG A 93 -5.10 -2.89 -2.12
CA ARG A 93 -4.20 -1.76 -1.84
C ARG A 93 -3.70 -1.12 -3.13
N MET A 94 -3.39 -1.94 -4.12
CA MET A 94 -3.00 -1.45 -5.43
C MET A 94 -4.12 -0.63 -6.08
N GLN A 95 -5.39 -1.01 -5.93
CA GLN A 95 -6.50 -0.19 -6.40
C GLN A 95 -6.52 1.20 -5.77
N LEU A 96 -6.23 1.33 -4.48
CA LEU A 96 -6.13 2.63 -3.81
C LEU A 96 -4.98 3.48 -4.35
N ILE A 97 -3.81 2.87 -4.56
CA ILE A 97 -2.65 3.54 -5.14
C ILE A 97 -2.94 4.03 -6.57
N LYS A 98 -3.67 3.23 -7.35
CA LYS A 98 -4.07 3.56 -8.74
C LYS A 98 -5.13 4.66 -8.85
N LEU A 99 -5.71 5.16 -7.75
CA LEU A 99 -6.66 6.29 -7.80
C LEU A 99 -6.03 7.64 -8.21
N GLY A 100 -4.78 7.63 -8.71
CA GLY A 100 -4.15 8.75 -9.39
C GLY A 100 -3.18 9.55 -8.53
N ALA A 101 -3.16 9.34 -7.22
CA ALA A 101 -2.27 10.08 -6.33
C ALA A 101 -0.79 9.87 -6.64
N PHE A 102 -0.39 8.67 -7.08
CA PHE A 102 1.00 8.38 -7.47
C PHE A 102 1.40 8.95 -8.84
N LEU A 103 0.44 9.40 -9.66
CA LEU A 103 0.72 10.11 -10.92
C LEU A 103 1.03 11.60 -10.70
N SER A 104 0.77 12.12 -9.49
CA SER A 104 1.10 13.50 -9.12
C SER A 104 2.61 13.69 -8.86
N PRO A 105 3.13 14.94 -8.90
CA PRO A 105 4.53 15.22 -8.55
C PRO A 105 4.93 14.75 -7.15
N VAL A 106 4.04 14.93 -6.15
CA VAL A 106 4.29 14.47 -4.78
C VAL A 106 4.28 12.94 -4.70
N GLY A 107 3.41 12.28 -5.47
CA GLY A 107 3.36 10.83 -5.55
C GLY A 107 4.60 10.23 -6.18
N ARG A 108 5.06 10.80 -7.30
CA ARG A 108 6.32 10.39 -7.94
C ARG A 108 7.51 10.57 -7.01
N SER A 109 7.61 11.72 -6.35
CA SER A 109 8.70 12.01 -5.39
C SER A 109 8.67 11.04 -4.20
N THR A 110 7.48 10.68 -3.73
CA THR A 110 7.31 9.71 -2.65
C THR A 110 7.77 8.32 -3.10
N TRP A 111 7.38 7.88 -4.30
CA TRP A 111 7.85 6.61 -4.86
C TRP A 111 9.37 6.57 -5.02
N ASP A 112 9.97 7.62 -5.59
CA ASP A 112 11.42 7.69 -5.80
C ASP A 112 12.20 7.63 -4.47
N HIS A 113 11.63 8.14 -3.37
CA HIS A 113 12.22 8.02 -2.04
C HIS A 113 12.13 6.61 -1.47
N TRP A 114 11.01 5.92 -1.64
CA TRP A 114 10.75 4.61 -1.02
C TRP A 114 11.26 3.43 -1.84
N LYS A 115 11.33 3.54 -3.17
CA LYS A 115 11.67 2.41 -4.05
C LYS A 115 13.03 1.79 -3.77
N ILE A 116 13.98 2.58 -3.25
CA ILE A 116 15.33 2.13 -2.87
C ILE A 116 15.31 1.04 -1.77
N THR A 117 14.21 0.92 -1.03
CA THR A 117 14.02 -0.07 0.03
C THR A 117 13.46 -1.40 -0.49
N ARG A 118 13.16 -1.50 -1.79
CA ARG A 118 12.47 -2.63 -2.41
C ARG A 118 13.37 -3.30 -3.45
N ASP A 119 13.17 -4.60 -3.66
CA ASP A 119 13.88 -5.33 -4.69
C ASP A 119 13.42 -4.95 -6.11
N GLU A 120 14.21 -5.34 -7.11
CA GLU A 120 13.94 -5.05 -8.52
C GLU A 120 12.61 -5.67 -8.98
N GLU A 121 12.26 -6.86 -8.48
CA GLU A 121 11.00 -7.54 -8.80
C GLU A 121 9.80 -6.66 -8.39
N PHE A 122 9.80 -6.17 -7.15
CA PHE A 122 8.75 -5.30 -6.64
C PHE A 122 8.72 -3.96 -7.37
N GLN A 123 9.88 -3.35 -7.63
CA GLN A 123 9.96 -2.06 -8.32
C GLN A 123 9.33 -2.16 -9.71
N ILE A 124 9.74 -3.15 -10.52
CA ILE A 124 9.20 -3.39 -11.86
C ILE A 124 7.69 -3.64 -11.81
N TRP A 125 7.24 -4.48 -10.85
CA TRP A 125 5.82 -4.77 -10.69
C TRP A 125 5.01 -3.52 -10.34
N PHE A 126 5.44 -2.77 -9.33
CA PHE A 126 4.77 -1.55 -8.89
C PHE A 126 4.69 -0.52 -10.01
N GLU A 127 5.81 -0.26 -10.69
CA GLU A 127 5.86 0.72 -11.76
C GLU A 127 5.02 0.33 -12.97
N THR A 128 4.98 -0.97 -13.29
CA THR A 128 4.08 -1.48 -14.34
C THR A 128 2.62 -1.30 -13.95
N GLU A 129 2.26 -1.61 -12.70
CA GLU A 129 0.88 -1.47 -12.22
C GLU A 129 0.43 0.00 -12.19
N VAL A 130 1.30 0.92 -11.77
CA VAL A 130 0.95 2.33 -11.51
C VAL A 130 1.18 3.23 -12.74
N TYR A 131 2.30 3.04 -13.44
CA TYR A 131 2.73 3.90 -14.56
C TYR A 131 2.57 3.23 -15.93
N GLY A 132 2.21 1.95 -15.98
CA GLY A 132 2.02 1.17 -17.21
C GLY A 132 3.31 0.57 -17.79
N SER A 133 4.47 0.97 -17.28
CA SER A 133 5.77 0.39 -17.63
C SER A 133 6.80 0.67 -16.53
N PRO A 134 7.88 -0.12 -16.44
CA PRO A 134 9.02 0.22 -15.59
C PRO A 134 9.55 1.62 -15.92
N LEU A 135 9.88 2.38 -14.89
CA LEU A 135 10.54 3.66 -15.04
C LEU A 135 11.99 3.37 -15.42
N SER A 136 12.44 3.93 -16.54
CA SER A 136 13.84 3.78 -16.97
C SER A 136 14.79 4.20 -15.83
N PRO A 137 15.93 3.53 -15.62
CA PRO A 137 16.92 3.91 -14.61
C PRO A 137 17.42 5.36 -14.73
N ASP A 138 17.25 5.97 -15.90
CA ASP A 138 17.66 7.34 -16.20
C ASP A 138 16.46 8.17 -16.70
N ALA A 139 15.86 8.95 -15.79
CA ALA A 139 15.04 10.13 -16.07
C ALA A 139 15.30 11.18 -15.00
#